data_AF-A0A840V989-F1
#
_entry.id   AF-A0A840V989-F1
#
_cell.length_a   1.000
_cell.length_b   1.000
_cell.length_c   1.000
_cell.angle_alpha   90.00
_cell.angle_beta   90.00
_cell.angle_gamma   90.00
#
_symmetry.space_group_name_H-M   'P 1'
#
loop_
_entity.id
_entity.type
_entity.pdbx_description
1 polymer ?
#
loop_
_entity_poly.entity_id
_entity_poly.type
_entity_poly.pdbx_seq_one_letter_code
_entity_poly.pdbx_strand_id
1 'polypeptide(L)'
;MKYLLLLPLLVGSLQATQLKKLERKFERFDIDKDLVLDTVEWLQTQPRQNSVAKAMFRFAWADADVNGTIDRVEFLASRGGKVGGNPNKAEIFEIADEDGDGLLNPEEYANTLGQGKSWAKALRQFAKKDKDDNYYLSRWEFGIRNNQVVVWPPFFPRL
;
A
#
# COMPACT_ATOMS: atom_id res chain seq x y z
N MET A 1 -13.19 15.05 -2.25
CA MET A 1 -13.35 16.21 -3.17
C MET A 1 -12.38 17.39 -2.98
N LYS A 2 -11.77 17.67 -1.81
CA LYS A 2 -10.84 18.82 -1.66
C LYS A 2 -9.46 18.68 -2.36
N TYR A 3 -9.05 17.47 -2.75
CA TYR A 3 -7.70 17.22 -3.29
C TYR A 3 -7.61 17.19 -4.83
N LEU A 4 -8.69 16.80 -5.53
CA LEU A 4 -8.73 16.73 -7.00
C LEU A 4 -8.33 18.06 -7.69
N LEU A 5 -8.76 19.20 -7.14
CA LEU A 5 -8.46 20.52 -7.71
C LEU A 5 -6.98 20.94 -7.54
N LEU A 6 -6.22 20.30 -6.64
CA LEU A 6 -4.81 20.63 -6.36
C LEU A 6 -3.83 19.72 -7.13
N LEU A 7 -4.28 18.59 -7.68
CA LEU A 7 -3.40 17.66 -8.40
C LEU A 7 -2.70 18.31 -9.61
N PRO A 8 -3.37 19.09 -10.48
CA PRO A 8 -2.69 19.74 -11.60
C PRO A 8 -1.61 20.72 -11.15
N LEU A 9 -1.83 21.41 -10.02
CA LEU A 9 -0.86 22.34 -9.43
C LEU A 9 0.37 21.58 -8.90
N LEU A 10 0.16 20.43 -8.25
CA LEU A 10 1.23 19.55 -7.77
C LEU A 10 2.05 18.99 -8.92
N VAL A 11 1.41 18.56 -10.01
CA VAL A 11 2.09 18.12 -11.23
C VAL A 11 2.88 19.26 -11.87
N GLY A 12 2.30 20.46 -11.94
CA GLY A 12 2.97 21.66 -12.46
C GLY A 12 4.22 22.08 -11.68
N SER A 13 4.38 21.63 -10.43
CA SER A 13 5.58 21.86 -9.62
C SER A 13 6.76 20.94 -9.94
N LEU A 14 6.55 19.89 -10.75
CA LEU A 14 7.60 18.93 -11.09
C LEU A 14 8.55 19.51 -12.15
N GLN A 15 9.84 19.21 -11.99
CA GLN A 15 10.82 19.47 -13.05
C GLN A 15 10.52 18.60 -14.27
N ALA A 16 10.71 19.13 -15.48
CA ALA A 16 10.42 18.41 -16.74
C ALA A 16 11.12 17.04 -16.85
N THR A 17 12.34 16.91 -16.30
CA THR A 17 13.09 15.65 -16.27
C THR A 17 12.48 14.63 -15.31
N GLN A 18 11.89 15.07 -14.21
CA GLN A 18 11.19 14.22 -13.26
C GLN A 18 9.84 13.76 -13.82
N LEU A 19 9.11 14.69 -14.45
CA LEU A 19 7.85 14.41 -15.14
C LEU A 19 8.04 13.29 -16.18
N LYS A 20 8.99 13.47 -17.10
CA LYS A 20 9.30 12.48 -18.14
C LYS A 20 9.70 11.11 -17.57
N LYS A 21 10.39 11.07 -16.42
CA LYS A 21 10.76 9.81 -15.76
C LYS A 21 9.54 9.10 -15.17
N LEU A 22 8.60 9.85 -14.59
CA LEU A 22 7.38 9.30 -14.01
C LEU A 22 6.42 8.85 -15.12
N GLU A 23 6.26 9.61 -16.19
CA GLU A 23 5.46 9.22 -17.37
C GLU A 23 5.94 7.89 -17.96
N ARG A 24 7.25 7.78 -18.23
CA ARG A 24 7.84 6.52 -18.70
C ARG A 24 7.74 5.36 -17.71
N LYS A 25 7.54 5.67 -16.42
CA LYS A 25 7.30 4.65 -15.41
C LYS A 25 5.84 4.21 -15.49
N PHE A 26 4.90 5.13 -15.54
CA PHE A 26 3.47 4.84 -15.71
C PHE A 26 3.23 3.95 -16.93
N GLU A 27 3.67 4.39 -18.12
CA GLU A 27 3.51 3.66 -19.38
C GLU A 27 4.15 2.26 -19.40
N ARG A 28 5.11 1.99 -18.50
CA ARG A 28 5.75 0.67 -18.41
C ARG A 28 4.90 -0.32 -17.62
N PHE A 29 4.15 0.18 -16.64
CA PHE A 29 3.42 -0.62 -15.68
C PHE A 29 1.91 -0.65 -15.95
N ASP A 30 1.41 0.26 -16.77
CA ASP A 30 0.12 0.16 -17.47
C ASP A 30 0.29 -0.87 -18.60
N ILE A 31 0.07 -2.13 -18.27
CA ILE A 31 0.40 -3.30 -19.11
C ILE A 31 -0.64 -3.47 -20.20
N ASP A 32 -1.92 -3.31 -19.85
CA ASP A 32 -3.03 -3.47 -20.78
C ASP A 32 -3.38 -2.18 -21.54
N LYS A 33 -2.78 -1.05 -21.16
CA LYS A 33 -2.89 0.26 -21.81
C LYS A 33 -4.26 0.88 -21.69
N ASP A 34 -4.93 0.65 -20.57
CA ASP A 34 -6.22 1.25 -20.25
C ASP A 34 -6.11 2.68 -19.66
N LEU A 35 -4.88 3.18 -19.50
CA LEU A 35 -4.53 4.51 -19.00
C LEU A 35 -4.77 4.70 -17.50
N VAL A 36 -4.99 3.63 -16.76
CA VAL A 36 -4.98 3.63 -15.30
C VAL A 36 -3.96 2.60 -14.80
N LEU A 37 -3.74 2.57 -13.49
CA LEU A 37 -3.00 1.49 -12.85
C LEU A 37 -3.92 0.85 -11.83
N ASP A 38 -4.23 -0.42 -12.04
CA ASP A 38 -4.91 -1.22 -11.02
C ASP A 38 -3.97 -1.58 -9.86
N THR A 39 -4.48 -2.29 -8.85
CA THR A 39 -3.70 -2.67 -7.67
C THR A 39 -2.56 -3.64 -8.01
N VAL A 40 -2.72 -4.50 -9.02
CA VAL A 40 -1.74 -5.49 -9.45
C VAL A 40 -0.59 -4.80 -10.19
N GLU A 41 -0.90 -3.94 -11.14
CA GLU A 41 0.04 -3.11 -11.87
C GLU A 41 0.79 -2.18 -10.94
N TRP A 42 0.08 -1.51 -10.02
CA TRP A 42 0.69 -0.70 -8.98
C TRP A 42 1.68 -1.49 -8.14
N LEU A 43 1.33 -2.71 -7.71
CA LEU A 43 2.20 -3.55 -6.90
C LEU A 43 3.53 -3.83 -7.61
N GLN A 44 3.49 -4.02 -8.93
CA GLN A 44 4.68 -4.21 -9.76
C GLN A 44 5.54 -2.93 -9.87
N THR A 45 4.94 -1.74 -9.73
CA THR A 45 5.71 -0.48 -9.68
C THR A 45 6.59 -0.35 -8.43
N GLN A 46 6.32 -1.15 -7.39
CA GLN A 46 6.96 -1.05 -6.08
C GLN A 46 8.18 -2.00 -5.97
N PRO A 47 9.23 -1.61 -5.21
CA PRO A 47 10.35 -2.51 -4.93
C PRO A 47 9.90 -3.80 -4.24
N ARG A 48 10.48 -4.95 -4.61
CA ARG A 48 10.14 -6.28 -4.04
C ARG A 48 10.35 -6.40 -2.53
N GLN A 49 11.15 -5.48 -1.94
CA GLN A 49 11.37 -5.40 -0.50
C GLN A 49 10.20 -4.73 0.25
N ASN A 50 9.39 -3.93 -0.45
CA ASN A 50 8.15 -3.41 0.14
C ASN A 50 7.16 -4.56 0.31
N SER A 51 6.42 -4.50 1.42
CA SER A 51 5.30 -5.40 1.64
C SER A 51 4.10 -5.02 0.78
N VAL A 52 3.17 -5.95 0.59
CA VAL A 52 1.90 -5.69 -0.09
C VAL A 52 1.14 -4.59 0.67
N ALA A 53 1.02 -4.72 1.99
CA ALA A 53 0.36 -3.72 2.83
C ALA A 53 0.98 -2.32 2.68
N LYS A 54 2.32 -2.22 2.56
CA LYS A 54 2.99 -0.92 2.32
C LYS A 54 2.70 -0.37 0.92
N ALA A 55 2.64 -1.23 -0.09
CA ALA A 55 2.28 -0.82 -1.44
C ALA A 55 0.84 -0.30 -1.48
N MET A 56 -0.08 -1.01 -0.83
CA MET A 56 -1.50 -0.64 -0.74
C MET A 56 -1.72 0.64 0.08
N PHE A 57 -0.96 0.85 1.15
CA PHE A 57 -0.94 2.15 1.84
C PHE A 57 -0.66 3.31 0.86
N ARG A 58 0.38 3.15 0.03
CA ARG A 58 0.76 4.19 -0.94
C ARG A 58 -0.21 4.30 -2.10
N PHE A 59 -0.88 3.21 -2.45
CA PHE A 59 -1.96 3.20 -3.42
C PHE A 59 -3.10 4.11 -2.92
N ALA A 60 -3.58 3.88 -1.70
CA ALA A 60 -4.65 4.66 -1.09
C ALA A 60 -4.32 6.15 -0.92
N TRP A 61 -3.04 6.50 -0.76
CA TRP A 61 -2.60 7.91 -0.76
C TRP A 61 -2.50 8.53 -2.15
N ALA A 62 -2.39 7.71 -3.20
CA ALA A 62 -2.27 8.15 -4.58
C ALA A 62 -3.64 8.23 -5.27
N ASP A 63 -4.51 7.25 -5.03
CA ASP A 63 -5.92 7.21 -5.49
C ASP A 63 -6.72 8.27 -4.73
N ALA A 64 -6.83 9.46 -5.33
CA ALA A 64 -7.35 10.66 -4.68
C ALA A 64 -8.87 10.76 -4.79
N ASP A 65 -9.45 10.13 -5.81
CA ASP A 65 -10.90 10.05 -6.01
C ASP A 65 -11.52 8.76 -5.44
N VAL A 66 -10.69 7.81 -5.00
CA VAL A 66 -11.08 6.54 -4.35
C VAL A 66 -11.85 5.65 -5.31
N ASN A 67 -11.45 5.64 -6.59
CA ASN A 67 -12.10 4.84 -7.62
C ASN A 67 -11.52 3.42 -7.74
N GLY A 68 -10.47 3.08 -6.99
CA GLY A 68 -9.82 1.78 -6.99
C GLY A 68 -8.76 1.61 -8.09
N THR A 69 -8.44 2.68 -8.81
CA THR A 69 -7.39 2.75 -9.83
C THR A 69 -6.59 4.04 -9.66
N ILE A 70 -5.39 4.11 -10.23
CA ILE A 70 -4.59 5.34 -10.22
C ILE A 70 -4.45 5.84 -11.63
N ASP A 71 -5.04 7.00 -11.91
CA ASP A 71 -4.86 7.65 -13.20
C ASP A 71 -3.47 8.30 -13.33
N ARG A 72 -3.17 8.77 -14.54
CA ARG A 72 -1.89 9.42 -14.84
C ARG A 72 -1.64 10.67 -13.97
N VAL A 73 -2.66 11.49 -13.73
CA VAL A 73 -2.53 12.74 -12.94
C VAL A 73 -2.25 12.40 -11.47
N GLU A 74 -2.96 11.42 -10.92
CA GLU A 74 -2.79 10.88 -9.57
C GLU A 74 -1.41 10.24 -9.37
N PHE A 75 -0.95 9.44 -10.33
CA PHE A 75 0.38 8.85 -10.30
C PHE A 75 1.49 9.92 -10.27
N LEU A 76 1.35 10.97 -11.09
CA LEU A 76 2.32 12.06 -11.16
C LEU A 76 2.29 12.91 -9.89
N ALA A 77 1.10 13.27 -9.40
CA ALA A 77 0.93 14.05 -8.18
C ALA A 77 1.47 13.30 -6.94
N SER A 78 1.27 11.98 -6.88
CA SER A 78 1.83 11.11 -5.84
C SER A 78 3.34 10.84 -5.98
N ARG A 79 3.96 11.36 -7.06
CA ARG A 79 5.37 11.14 -7.43
C ARG A 79 5.72 9.65 -7.55
N GLY A 80 4.78 8.86 -8.09
CA GLY A 80 4.84 7.40 -8.20
C GLY A 80 4.75 6.69 -6.84
N GLY A 81 3.84 7.15 -5.98
CA GLY A 81 3.58 6.55 -4.67
C GLY A 81 4.59 6.89 -3.58
N LYS A 82 5.30 8.02 -3.72
CA LYS A 82 6.23 8.51 -2.68
C LYS A 82 5.56 9.48 -1.72
N VAL A 83 4.47 10.11 -2.13
CA VAL A 83 3.60 10.89 -1.26
C VAL A 83 2.87 9.95 -0.28
N GLY A 84 2.65 10.39 0.97
CA GLY A 84 2.11 9.56 2.06
C GLY A 84 3.15 8.92 2.99
N GLY A 85 4.41 8.80 2.55
CA GLY A 85 5.53 8.37 3.40
C GLY A 85 5.63 6.85 3.59
N ASN A 86 5.93 6.42 4.82
CA ASN A 86 6.00 5.01 5.20
C ASN A 86 4.98 4.74 6.31
N PRO A 87 4.16 3.69 6.17
CA PRO A 87 3.21 3.33 7.22
C PRO A 87 3.93 2.85 8.48
N ASN A 88 3.31 3.09 9.62
CA ASN A 88 3.70 2.50 10.89
C ASN A 88 3.19 1.05 11.01
N LYS A 89 3.53 0.37 12.10
CA LYS A 89 3.15 -1.04 12.30
C LYS A 89 1.63 -1.24 12.40
N ALA A 90 0.92 -0.34 13.07
CA ALA A 90 -0.53 -0.42 13.18
C ALA A 90 -1.20 -0.23 11.82
N GLU A 91 -0.75 0.73 11.02
CA GLU A 91 -1.26 0.93 9.66
C GLU A 91 -0.98 -0.28 8.75
N ILE A 92 0.18 -0.91 8.88
CA ILE A 92 0.47 -2.18 8.18
C ILE A 92 -0.46 -3.30 8.63
N PHE A 93 -0.80 -3.35 9.92
CA PHE A 93 -1.72 -4.34 10.47
C PHE A 93 -3.13 -4.13 9.89
N GLU A 94 -3.69 -2.91 10.00
CA GLU A 94 -5.05 -2.65 9.49
C GLU A 94 -5.19 -2.89 7.99
N ILE A 95 -4.14 -2.64 7.19
CA ILE A 95 -4.20 -2.87 5.74
C ILE A 95 -4.10 -4.36 5.41
N ALA A 96 -3.39 -5.12 6.24
CA ALA A 96 -3.21 -6.55 6.04
C ALA A 96 -4.40 -7.36 6.55
N ASP A 97 -5.12 -6.85 7.55
CA ASP A 97 -6.37 -7.38 8.10
C ASP A 97 -7.50 -7.10 7.10
N GLU A 98 -7.63 -7.98 6.10
CA GLU A 98 -8.49 -7.79 4.94
C GLU A 98 -9.96 -7.99 5.33
N ASP A 99 -10.25 -8.95 6.21
CA ASP A 99 -11.61 -9.21 6.69
C ASP A 99 -12.04 -8.30 7.86
N GLY A 100 -11.09 -7.60 8.48
CA GLY A 100 -11.34 -6.61 9.52
C GLY A 100 -11.70 -7.22 10.87
N ASP A 101 -11.34 -8.48 11.12
CA ASP A 101 -11.61 -9.18 12.37
C ASP A 101 -10.70 -8.74 13.53
N GLY A 102 -9.68 -7.93 13.23
CA GLY A 102 -8.72 -7.40 14.20
C GLY A 102 -7.57 -8.35 14.51
N LEU A 103 -7.45 -9.44 13.75
CA LEU A 103 -6.40 -10.45 13.79
C LEU A 103 -5.72 -10.52 12.41
N LEU A 104 -4.64 -11.30 12.32
CA LEU A 104 -4.07 -11.65 11.03
C LEU A 104 -3.96 -13.15 10.93
N ASN A 105 -4.60 -13.73 9.93
CA ASN A 105 -4.35 -15.09 9.52
C ASN A 105 -2.98 -15.20 8.80
N PRO A 106 -2.50 -16.41 8.44
CA PRO A 106 -1.20 -16.57 7.79
C PRO A 106 -1.04 -15.87 6.43
N GLU A 107 -2.12 -15.76 5.65
CA GLU A 107 -2.12 -15.12 4.32
C GLU A 107 -2.02 -13.60 4.46
N GLU A 108 -2.84 -13.03 5.34
CA GLU A 108 -2.80 -11.61 5.72
C GLU A 108 -1.44 -11.22 6.31
N TYR A 109 -0.90 -12.06 7.21
CA TYR A 109 0.44 -11.83 7.74
C TYR A 109 1.51 -11.81 6.64
N ALA A 110 1.38 -12.64 5.60
CA ALA A 110 2.32 -12.63 4.48
C ALA A 110 2.29 -11.29 3.71
N ASN A 111 1.15 -10.61 3.65
CA ASN A 111 1.01 -9.27 3.07
C ASN A 111 1.76 -8.18 3.85
N THR A 112 2.13 -8.44 5.11
CA THR A 112 3.00 -7.56 5.92
C THR A 112 4.48 -7.71 5.61
N LEU A 113 4.86 -8.78 4.90
CA LEU A 113 6.24 -9.09 4.52
C LEU A 113 6.54 -8.61 3.10
N GLY A 114 7.81 -8.40 2.78
CA GLY A 114 8.22 -8.01 1.42
C GLY A 114 7.78 -9.05 0.38
N GLN A 115 7.29 -8.59 -0.78
CA GLN A 115 6.75 -9.43 -1.87
C GLN A 115 7.66 -10.58 -2.30
N GLY A 116 8.99 -10.47 -2.11
CA GLY A 116 9.94 -11.53 -2.43
C GLY A 116 10.06 -12.66 -1.39
N LYS A 117 9.28 -12.66 -0.30
CA LYS A 117 9.35 -13.70 0.73
C LYS A 117 8.56 -14.94 0.30
N SER A 118 9.16 -16.11 0.44
CA SER A 118 8.46 -17.37 0.19
C SER A 118 7.44 -17.67 1.28
N TRP A 119 6.36 -18.35 0.90
CA TRP A 119 5.31 -18.79 1.81
C TRP A 119 5.84 -19.57 3.02
N ALA A 120 6.74 -20.53 2.81
CA ALA A 120 7.37 -21.30 3.89
C ALA A 120 8.11 -20.40 4.91
N LYS A 121 8.68 -19.27 4.46
CA LYS A 121 9.35 -18.30 5.34
C LYS A 121 8.36 -17.37 6.03
N ALA A 122 7.22 -17.09 5.42
CA ALA A 122 6.11 -16.38 6.05
C ALA A 122 5.55 -17.23 7.21
N LEU A 123 5.15 -18.48 6.93
CA LEU A 123 4.65 -19.44 7.92
C LEU A 123 5.61 -19.64 9.09
N ARG A 124 6.92 -19.80 8.82
CA ARG A 124 7.92 -19.93 9.89
C ARG A 124 8.00 -18.70 10.79
N GLN A 125 7.80 -17.51 10.25
CA GLN A 125 7.80 -16.28 11.05
C GLN A 125 6.48 -16.09 11.78
N PHE A 126 5.37 -16.47 11.15
CA PHE A 126 4.04 -16.49 11.74
C PHE A 126 4.03 -17.36 13.00
N ALA A 127 4.41 -18.63 12.89
CA ALA A 127 4.42 -19.58 14.02
C ALA A 127 5.40 -19.19 15.15
N LYS A 128 6.34 -18.28 14.91
CA LYS A 128 7.19 -17.72 15.99
C LYS A 128 6.50 -16.61 16.77
N LYS A 129 5.56 -15.93 16.11
CA LYS A 129 4.83 -14.77 16.64
C LYS A 129 3.55 -15.17 17.32
N ASP A 130 2.83 -16.13 16.75
CA ASP A 130 1.68 -16.79 17.35
C ASP A 130 2.14 -17.43 18.67
N LYS A 131 1.70 -16.87 19.79
CA LYS A 131 2.17 -17.24 21.14
C LYS A 131 1.18 -18.10 21.88
N ASP A 132 -0.08 -17.96 21.56
CA ASP A 132 -1.15 -18.76 22.13
C ASP A 132 -1.57 -19.92 21.22
N ASP A 133 -0.90 -20.10 20.07
CA ASP A 133 -1.10 -21.17 19.09
C ASP A 133 -2.55 -21.20 18.56
N ASN A 134 -3.19 -20.03 18.47
CA ASN A 134 -4.57 -19.91 18.01
C ASN A 134 -4.71 -19.83 16.48
N TYR A 135 -3.59 -19.84 15.74
CA TYR A 135 -3.51 -19.71 14.28
C TYR A 135 -3.84 -18.32 13.72
N TYR A 136 -3.81 -17.31 14.59
CA TYR A 136 -3.98 -15.90 14.26
C TYR A 136 -2.90 -15.07 14.96
N LEU A 137 -2.64 -13.87 14.47
CA LEU A 137 -1.80 -12.89 15.17
C LEU A 137 -2.65 -11.72 15.62
N SER A 138 -2.75 -11.56 16.93
CA SER A 138 -3.23 -10.32 17.53
C SER A 138 -2.27 -9.15 17.27
N ARG A 139 -2.76 -7.92 17.45
CA ARG A 139 -1.92 -6.71 17.44
C ARG A 139 -0.70 -6.83 18.37
N TRP A 140 -0.88 -7.46 19.54
CA TRP A 140 0.19 -7.67 20.51
C TRP A 140 1.29 -8.60 19.98
N GLU A 141 0.92 -9.73 19.37
CA GLU A 141 1.86 -10.70 18.77
C GLU A 141 2.55 -10.15 17.53
N PHE A 142 1.85 -9.30 16.80
CA PHE A 142 2.43 -8.49 15.73
C PHE A 142 3.46 -7.47 16.27
N GLY A 143 3.38 -7.14 17.56
CA GLY A 143 4.32 -6.29 18.30
C GLY A 143 3.91 -4.83 18.32
N ILE A 144 2.61 -4.56 18.36
CA ILE A 144 2.00 -3.24 18.62
C ILE A 144 1.70 -3.20 20.13
N ARG A 145 2.35 -2.28 20.86
CA ARG A 145 2.29 -2.23 22.34
C ARG A 145 1.54 -1.04 22.92
N ASN A 146 1.22 -0.04 22.09
CA ASN A 146 0.59 1.23 22.51
C ASN A 146 -0.60 1.54 21.60
N ASN A 147 -1.39 2.56 21.97
CA ASN A 147 -2.42 3.20 21.13
C ASN A 147 -1.77 3.97 19.96
N GLN A 148 -1.04 3.25 19.09
CA GLN A 148 -0.54 3.81 17.83
C GLN A 148 -1.77 4.26 17.05
N VAL A 149 -1.98 5.57 17.01
CA VAL A 149 -3.10 6.17 16.29
C VAL A 149 -2.90 5.84 14.82
N VAL A 150 -3.85 5.13 14.27
CA VAL A 150 -3.93 4.85 12.84
C VAL A 150 -4.26 6.19 12.16
N VAL A 151 -3.33 6.73 11.38
CA VAL A 151 -3.54 7.96 10.59
C VAL A 151 -3.76 7.53 9.14
N TRP A 152 -4.71 6.61 8.97
CA TRP A 152 -5.08 6.08 7.66
C TRP A 152 -6.07 7.05 7.01
N PRO A 153 -5.96 7.34 5.69
CA PRO A 153 -6.90 8.24 5.03
C PRO A 153 -8.32 7.68 5.15
N PRO A 154 -9.25 8.34 5.86
CA PRO A 154 -10.48 7.73 6.40
C PRO A 154 -11.55 7.37 5.35
N PHE A 155 -11.22 7.32 4.07
CA PHE A 155 -12.18 7.30 2.97
C PHE A 155 -12.15 6.07 2.08
N PHE A 156 -11.22 5.13 2.25
CA PHE A 156 -11.27 3.89 1.47
C PHE A 156 -12.27 2.90 2.10
N PRO A 157 -13.18 2.32 1.31
CA PRO A 157 -14.01 1.22 1.77
C PRO A 157 -13.11 0.00 2.08
N ARG A 158 -13.41 -0.65 3.21
CA ARG A 158 -12.94 -2.03 3.45
C ARG A 158 -13.59 -2.90 2.36
N LEU A 159 -12.77 -3.58 1.56
CA LEU A 159 -13.23 -4.46 0.48
C LEU A 159 -14.04 -5.64 1.04
#